data_AF-A0A7Y2DJ43-F1
#
_entry.id   AF-A0A7Y2DJ43-F1
#
_cell.length_a   1.000
_cell.length_b   1.000
_cell.length_c   1.000
_cell.angle_alpha   90.00
_cell.angle_beta   90.00
_cell.angle_gamma   90.00
#
_symmetry.space_group_name_H-M   'P 1'
#
loop_
_entity.id
_entity.type
_entity.pdbx_description
1 polymer ?
#
loop_
_entity_poly.entity_id
_entity_poly.type
_entity_poly.pdbx_seq_one_letter_code
_entity_poly.pdbx_strand_id
1 'polypeptide(L)'
;MKIFHCHNCNNPLYFENTRCLVCGSILGYKEETLELVSLIDTNNGYTLLNNDGRIYRYCKNHEYNVCNWLLDYYHSDQFCTACTLNRTIPNLSDANNLKEWRKLELAKHRLIYGLLRLGLQVIDKDIAPDEGLAFDFLSESASSVNEDPVRTGHLNGLITINVAEADSVHREYMRKQMAEPYRTLIGHFRHEVGHYYWERLVSNRPQELERFRNYFGDERADYGEALQH
;
A
#
# COMPACT_ATOMS: atom_id res chain seq x y z
N MET A 1 -5.77 -13.43 -6.03
CA MET A 1 -4.84 -12.55 -6.79
C MET A 1 -5.37 -12.45 -8.21
N LYS A 2 -5.57 -11.25 -8.80
CA LYS A 2 -5.92 -11.15 -10.25
C LYS A 2 -4.63 -11.35 -11.02
N ILE A 3 -4.66 -12.24 -12.01
CA ILE A 3 -3.58 -12.38 -12.97
C ILE A 3 -3.88 -11.37 -14.08
N PHE A 4 -2.92 -10.49 -14.36
CA PHE A 4 -3.03 -9.55 -15.47
C PHE A 4 -2.42 -10.17 -16.72
N HIS A 5 -2.76 -9.64 -17.89
CA HIS A 5 -2.22 -10.12 -19.17
C HIS A 5 -1.74 -8.94 -19.99
N CYS A 6 -0.60 -9.08 -20.67
CA CYS A 6 -0.10 -8.05 -21.56
C CYS A 6 -1.05 -7.86 -22.74
N HIS A 7 -1.52 -6.64 -22.98
CA HIS A 7 -2.45 -6.36 -24.09
C HIS A 7 -1.83 -6.57 -25.48
N ASN A 8 -0.49 -6.64 -25.58
CA ASN A 8 0.22 -6.87 -26.83
C ASN A 8 0.41 -8.37 -27.15
N CYS A 9 0.86 -9.18 -26.18
CA CYS A 9 1.24 -10.59 -26.42
C CYS A 9 0.50 -11.61 -25.55
N ASN A 10 -0.44 -11.16 -24.70
CA ASN A 10 -1.21 -11.97 -23.77
C ASN A 10 -0.39 -12.73 -22.69
N ASN A 11 0.92 -12.44 -22.55
CA ASN A 11 1.74 -13.03 -21.49
C ASN A 11 1.19 -12.64 -20.10
N PRO A 12 1.11 -13.59 -19.14
CA PRO A 12 0.76 -13.28 -17.75
C PRO A 12 1.70 -12.24 -17.13
N LEU A 13 1.11 -11.28 -16.43
CA LEU A 13 1.80 -10.18 -15.77
C LEU A 13 1.54 -10.20 -14.27
N TYR A 14 2.57 -9.83 -13.52
CA TYR A 14 2.48 -9.51 -12.10
C TYR A 14 2.23 -8.02 -11.92
N PHE A 15 1.52 -7.67 -10.85
CA PHE A 15 1.06 -6.30 -10.58
C PHE A 15 2.17 -5.25 -10.62
N GLU A 16 3.41 -5.63 -10.30
CA GLU A 16 4.57 -4.75 -10.20
C GLU A 16 5.31 -4.57 -11.54
N ASN A 17 4.92 -5.30 -12.59
CA ASN A 17 5.62 -5.24 -13.86
C ASN A 17 5.45 -3.85 -14.50
N THR A 18 6.57 -3.28 -14.93
CA THR A 18 6.66 -2.06 -15.74
C THR A 18 6.99 -2.35 -17.21
N ARG A 19 7.41 -3.59 -17.51
CA ARG A 19 7.65 -4.11 -18.85
C ARG A 19 7.20 -5.55 -18.97
N CYS A 20 6.70 -5.93 -20.14
CA CYS A 20 6.45 -7.32 -20.45
C CYS A 20 7.79 -8.05 -20.69
N LEU A 21 8.03 -9.14 -19.98
CA LEU A 21 9.27 -9.92 -20.10
C LEU A 21 9.36 -10.74 -21.41
N VAL A 22 8.27 -10.84 -22.17
CA VAL A 22 8.22 -11.59 -23.44
C VAL A 22 8.35 -10.66 -24.64
N CYS A 23 7.50 -9.65 -24.76
CA CYS A 23 7.48 -8.76 -25.94
C CYS A 23 8.13 -7.39 -25.70
N GLY A 24 8.57 -7.07 -24.48
CA GLY A 24 9.22 -5.80 -24.16
C GLY A 24 8.29 -4.58 -24.04
N SER A 25 6.98 -4.75 -24.28
CA SER A 25 5.99 -3.66 -24.14
C SER A 25 6.09 -2.98 -22.78
N ILE A 26 6.05 -1.64 -22.78
CA ILE A 26 5.98 -0.82 -21.58
C ILE A 26 4.61 -1.03 -20.93
N LEU A 27 4.56 -1.08 -19.60
CA LEU A 27 3.34 -1.37 -18.83
C LEU A 27 3.10 -0.30 -17.78
N GLY A 28 1.84 0.03 -17.53
CA GLY A 28 1.43 0.86 -16.40
C GLY A 28 0.12 0.38 -15.80
N TYR A 29 -0.10 0.70 -14.54
CA TYR A 29 -1.35 0.41 -13.85
C TYR A 29 -2.32 1.57 -14.01
N LYS A 30 -3.48 1.31 -14.60
CA LYS A 30 -4.58 2.27 -14.77
C LYS A 30 -5.60 2.04 -13.66
N GLU A 31 -5.76 3.02 -12.78
CA GLU A 31 -6.58 2.91 -11.58
C GLU A 31 -8.07 2.80 -11.92
N GLU A 32 -8.56 3.59 -12.89
CA GLU A 32 -9.99 3.66 -13.20
C GLU A 32 -10.56 2.33 -13.72
N THR A 33 -9.72 1.51 -14.34
CA THR A 33 -10.09 0.18 -14.85
C THR A 33 -9.54 -0.96 -14.00
N LEU A 34 -8.69 -0.66 -13.00
CA LEU A 34 -7.99 -1.62 -12.17
C LEU A 34 -7.19 -2.66 -13.00
N GLU A 35 -6.45 -2.18 -14.02
CA GLU A 35 -5.74 -3.03 -14.99
C GLU A 35 -4.28 -2.62 -15.20
N LEU A 36 -3.42 -3.60 -15.50
CA LEU A 36 -2.12 -3.34 -16.12
C LEU A 36 -2.30 -3.25 -17.63
N VAL A 37 -2.01 -2.09 -18.19
CA VAL A 37 -2.18 -1.76 -19.60
C VAL A 37 -0.82 -1.67 -20.29
N SER A 38 -0.77 -2.03 -21.58
CA SER A 38 0.41 -1.82 -22.41
C SER A 38 0.41 -0.42 -23.00
N LEU A 39 1.59 0.20 -23.02
CA LEU A 39 1.78 1.61 -23.37
C LEU A 39 2.64 1.77 -24.62
N ILE A 40 2.39 2.87 -25.32
CA ILE A 40 3.21 3.40 -26.41
C ILE A 40 3.85 4.69 -25.90
N ASP A 41 5.17 4.78 -26.03
CA ASP A 41 5.93 6.00 -25.71
C ASP A 41 5.75 7.02 -26.83
N THR A 42 5.52 8.28 -26.45
CA THR A 42 5.28 9.41 -27.36
C THR A 42 6.07 10.63 -26.90
N ASN A 43 6.20 11.65 -27.76
CA ASN A 43 6.93 12.87 -27.40
C ASN A 43 6.38 13.61 -26.15
N ASN A 44 5.11 13.37 -25.78
CA ASN A 44 4.42 14.06 -24.69
C ASN A 44 4.06 13.13 -23.52
N GLY A 45 4.64 11.93 -23.43
CA GLY A 45 4.30 10.93 -22.41
C GLY A 45 3.83 9.62 -23.04
N TYR A 46 2.88 8.94 -22.41
CA TYR A 46 2.44 7.60 -22.83
C TYR A 46 0.99 7.59 -23.31
N THR A 47 0.70 6.83 -24.36
CA THR A 47 -0.68 6.48 -24.72
C THR A 47 -0.91 4.99 -24.50
N LEU A 48 -2.17 4.58 -24.38
CA LEU A 48 -2.50 3.16 -24.32
C LEU A 48 -2.31 2.51 -25.70
N LEU A 49 -1.89 1.24 -25.72
CA LEU A 49 -1.78 0.46 -26.96
C LEU A 49 -3.11 0.36 -27.72
N ASN A 50 -4.22 0.27 -27.00
CA ASN A 50 -5.58 0.26 -27.56
C ASN A 50 -6.17 1.68 -27.74
N ASN A 51 -5.39 2.73 -27.45
CA ASN A 51 -5.69 4.15 -27.59
C ASN A 51 -7.10 4.59 -27.15
N ASP A 52 -7.21 5.14 -25.94
CA ASP A 52 -8.45 5.77 -25.44
C ASP A 52 -8.48 7.31 -25.64
N GLY A 53 -7.58 7.84 -26.47
CA GLY A 53 -7.49 9.26 -26.80
C GLY A 53 -6.85 10.13 -25.71
N ARG A 54 -6.31 9.53 -24.64
CA ARG A 54 -5.65 10.25 -23.54
C ARG A 54 -4.15 10.05 -23.55
N ILE A 55 -3.46 11.02 -22.95
CA ILE A 55 -2.04 10.95 -22.66
C ILE A 55 -1.89 10.72 -21.17
N TYR A 56 -0.95 9.86 -20.82
CA TYR A 56 -0.65 9.45 -19.48
C TYR A 56 0.79 9.78 -19.14
N ARG A 57 1.04 9.92 -17.84
CA ARG A 57 2.38 9.92 -17.26
C ARG A 57 2.39 8.98 -16.06
N TYR A 58 3.56 8.50 -15.69
CA TYR A 58 3.69 7.77 -14.44
C TYR A 58 3.57 8.71 -13.23
N CYS A 59 3.08 8.17 -12.13
CA CYS A 59 3.29 8.72 -10.80
C CYS A 59 4.78 9.07 -10.59
N LYS A 60 5.08 10.20 -9.95
CA LYS A 60 6.46 10.67 -9.73
C LYS A 60 7.35 9.63 -9.08
N ASN A 61 6.82 8.85 -8.14
CA ASN A 61 7.56 7.79 -7.45
C ASN A 61 7.99 6.62 -8.38
N HIS A 62 7.53 6.59 -9.63
CA HIS A 62 8.07 5.68 -10.65
C HIS A 62 9.58 5.87 -10.87
N GLU A 63 10.12 7.09 -10.69
CA GLU A 63 11.56 7.36 -10.82
C GLU A 63 12.43 6.53 -9.87
N TYR A 64 11.86 6.11 -8.72
CA TYR A 64 12.53 5.26 -7.74
C TYR A 64 12.26 3.77 -7.94
N ASN A 65 11.51 3.38 -8.98
CA ASN A 65 11.04 2.01 -9.23
C ASN A 65 10.16 1.45 -8.09
N VAL A 66 9.33 2.29 -7.46
CA VAL A 66 8.40 1.86 -6.40
C VAL A 66 6.93 1.87 -6.81
N CYS A 67 6.62 2.49 -7.96
CA CYS A 67 5.27 2.69 -8.45
C CYS A 67 5.24 2.47 -9.97
N ASN A 68 4.17 1.89 -10.48
CA ASN A 68 3.88 1.79 -11.92
C ASN A 68 2.52 2.39 -12.30
N TRP A 69 1.92 3.19 -11.40
CA TRP A 69 0.59 3.75 -11.59
C TRP A 69 0.64 4.92 -12.55
N LEU A 70 -0.38 5.00 -13.39
CA LEU A 70 -0.55 6.05 -14.37
C LEU A 70 -1.45 7.14 -13.83
N LEU A 71 -1.18 8.35 -14.27
CA LEU A 71 -1.97 9.55 -14.05
C LEU A 71 -2.32 10.12 -15.42
N ASP A 72 -3.51 10.71 -15.53
CA ASP A 72 -3.82 11.55 -16.69
C ASP A 72 -2.78 12.68 -16.77
N TYR A 73 -2.25 12.91 -17.97
CA TYR A 73 -1.18 13.87 -18.18
C TYR A 73 -1.55 15.27 -17.68
N TYR A 74 -2.81 15.67 -17.84
CA TYR A 74 -3.32 16.99 -17.47
C TYR A 74 -3.76 17.08 -16.00
N HIS A 75 -3.72 15.98 -15.26
CA HIS A 75 -3.99 16.00 -13.83
C HIS A 75 -2.91 16.82 -13.09
N SER A 76 -3.30 17.63 -12.10
CA SER A 76 -2.37 18.45 -11.31
C SER A 76 -1.43 17.62 -10.44
N ASP A 77 -1.90 16.48 -9.95
CA ASP A 77 -1.23 15.75 -8.89
C ASP A 77 -0.03 14.98 -9.40
N GLN A 78 1.10 15.07 -8.71
CA GLN A 78 2.32 14.35 -9.11
C GLN A 78 2.29 12.87 -8.68
N PHE A 79 1.47 12.53 -7.69
CA PHE A 79 1.41 11.22 -7.06
C PHE A 79 0.05 10.55 -7.30
N CYS A 80 0.05 9.21 -7.42
CA CYS A 80 -1.18 8.43 -7.49
C CYS A 80 -1.82 8.22 -6.12
N THR A 81 -3.07 7.75 -6.09
CA THR A 81 -3.84 7.47 -4.86
C THR A 81 -3.08 6.66 -3.81
N ALA A 82 -2.19 5.73 -4.21
CA ALA A 82 -1.38 4.98 -3.24
C ALA A 82 -0.18 5.78 -2.70
N CYS A 83 0.43 6.63 -3.53
CA CYS A 83 1.62 7.40 -3.19
C CYS A 83 1.29 8.70 -2.44
N THR A 84 0.13 9.31 -2.67
CA THR A 84 -0.31 10.51 -1.93
C THR A 84 -0.43 10.23 -0.43
N LEU A 85 -0.88 9.03 -0.06
CA LEU A 85 -1.05 8.61 1.34
C LEU A 85 0.27 8.57 2.14
N ASN A 86 1.43 8.75 1.51
CA ASN A 86 2.68 8.87 2.26
C ASN A 86 2.78 10.26 2.88
N ARG A 87 2.57 10.33 4.19
CA ARG A 87 2.90 11.54 4.95
C ARG A 87 4.41 11.64 5.19
N THR A 88 5.06 10.53 5.52
CA THR A 88 6.51 10.47 5.73
C THR A 88 7.13 9.28 4.99
N ILE A 89 8.22 9.53 4.28
CA ILE A 89 9.08 8.51 3.67
C ILE A 89 10.51 8.62 4.23
N PRO A 90 11.31 7.54 4.24
CA PRO A 90 12.67 7.63 4.75
C PRO A 90 13.58 8.44 3.83
N ASN A 91 14.75 8.83 4.35
CA ASN A 91 15.77 9.50 3.53
C ASN A 91 16.28 8.58 2.43
N LEU A 92 15.90 8.86 1.18
CA LEU A 92 16.23 8.07 0.00
C LEU A 92 17.70 8.20 -0.46
N SER A 93 18.46 9.13 0.12
CA SER A 93 19.91 9.25 -0.13
C SER A 93 20.69 8.07 0.49
N ASP A 94 20.11 7.41 1.50
CA ASP A 94 20.62 6.16 2.02
C ASP A 94 20.12 4.99 1.15
N ALA A 95 21.06 4.23 0.58
CA ALA A 95 20.76 3.12 -0.32
C ALA A 95 19.96 1.99 0.35
N ASN A 96 20.17 1.75 1.65
CA ASN A 96 19.39 0.78 2.41
C ASN A 96 17.96 1.26 2.60
N ASN A 97 17.77 2.52 3.00
CA ASN A 97 16.43 3.11 3.11
C ASN A 97 15.67 3.05 1.78
N LEU A 98 16.31 3.39 0.66
CA LEU A 98 15.70 3.28 -0.67
C LEU A 98 15.29 1.84 -1.01
N LYS A 99 16.15 0.86 -0.72
CA LYS A 99 15.88 -0.57 -0.95
C LYS A 99 14.69 -1.06 -0.12
N GLU A 100 14.63 -0.65 1.14
CA GLU A 100 13.58 -1.08 2.07
C GLU A 100 12.25 -0.37 1.80
N TRP A 101 12.29 0.93 1.48
CA TRP A 101 11.13 1.68 1.02
C TRP A 101 10.52 1.08 -0.24
N ARG A 102 11.33 0.61 -1.21
CA ARG A 102 10.83 -0.13 -2.39
C ARG A 102 9.93 -1.30 -2.01
N LYS A 103 10.33 -2.10 -1.02
CA LYS A 103 9.54 -3.26 -0.58
C LYS A 103 8.24 -2.84 0.10
N LEU A 104 8.31 -1.80 0.94
CA LEU A 104 7.13 -1.24 1.62
C LEU A 104 6.12 -0.71 0.61
N GLU A 105 6.57 0.10 -0.34
CA GLU A 105 5.72 0.63 -1.41
C GLU A 105 5.08 -0.49 -2.22
N LEU A 106 5.82 -1.52 -2.64
CA LEU A 106 5.23 -2.63 -3.39
C LEU A 106 4.12 -3.34 -2.58
N ALA A 107 4.34 -3.54 -1.28
CA ALA A 107 3.33 -4.13 -0.40
C ALA A 107 2.12 -3.20 -0.20
N LYS A 108 2.35 -1.89 -0.01
CA LYS A 108 1.30 -0.88 0.12
C LYS A 108 0.48 -0.75 -1.17
N HIS A 109 1.10 -0.68 -2.35
CA HIS A 109 0.36 -0.60 -3.62
C HIS A 109 -0.54 -1.84 -3.82
N ARG A 110 -0.08 -3.04 -3.42
CA ARG A 110 -0.93 -4.25 -3.42
C ARG A 110 -2.10 -4.15 -2.44
N LEU A 111 -1.88 -3.56 -1.26
CA LEU A 111 -2.95 -3.28 -0.30
C LEU A 111 -3.97 -2.33 -0.93
N ILE A 112 -3.54 -1.15 -1.40
CA ILE A 112 -4.43 -0.13 -1.97
C ILE A 112 -5.20 -0.69 -3.18
N TYR A 113 -4.53 -1.42 -4.07
CA TYR A 113 -5.19 -2.16 -5.15
C TYR A 113 -6.30 -3.09 -4.64
N GLY A 114 -6.04 -3.84 -3.56
CA GLY A 114 -7.02 -4.71 -2.92
C GLY A 114 -8.24 -3.94 -2.39
N LEU A 115 -8.00 -2.80 -1.72
CA LEU A 115 -9.04 -1.93 -1.18
C LEU A 115 -9.94 -1.36 -2.29
N LEU A 116 -9.33 -0.82 -3.35
CA LEU A 116 -10.05 -0.29 -4.51
C LEU A 116 -10.91 -1.36 -5.18
N ARG A 117 -10.38 -2.58 -5.32
CA ARG A 117 -11.15 -3.70 -5.90
C ARG A 117 -12.32 -4.14 -5.01
N LEU A 118 -12.21 -3.99 -3.69
CA LEU A 118 -13.31 -4.26 -2.76
C LEU A 118 -14.33 -3.12 -2.71
N GLY A 119 -14.11 -2.02 -3.44
CA GLY A 119 -14.94 -0.83 -3.38
C GLY A 119 -14.80 -0.06 -2.06
N LEU A 120 -13.72 -0.28 -1.31
CA LEU A 120 -13.45 0.44 -0.08
C LEU A 120 -12.87 1.82 -0.42
N GLN A 121 -13.36 2.84 0.28
CA GLN A 121 -12.86 4.21 0.12
C GLN A 121 -11.42 4.33 0.61
N VAL A 122 -10.58 4.92 -0.23
CA VAL A 122 -9.19 5.27 0.09
C VAL A 122 -9.09 6.78 -0.04
N ILE A 123 -9.14 7.47 1.10
CA ILE A 123 -9.16 8.94 1.16
C ILE A 123 -7.90 9.37 1.88
N ASP A 124 -7.19 10.32 1.29
CA ASP A 124 -6.00 10.92 1.90
C ASP A 124 -6.36 11.66 3.20
N LYS A 125 -5.53 11.50 4.22
CA LYS A 125 -5.71 12.19 5.49
C LYS A 125 -5.57 13.72 5.37
N ASP A 126 -4.79 14.22 4.41
CA ASP A 126 -4.69 15.66 4.18
C ASP A 126 -6.00 16.24 3.62
N ILE A 127 -6.81 15.41 2.94
CA ILE A 127 -8.13 15.78 2.43
C ILE A 127 -9.20 15.60 3.51
N ALA A 128 -9.12 14.51 4.28
CA ALA A 128 -10.04 14.21 5.37
C ALA A 128 -9.27 13.93 6.67
N PRO A 129 -8.96 14.95 7.48
CA PRO A 129 -8.10 14.79 8.67
C PRO A 129 -8.61 13.76 9.69
N ASP A 130 -9.93 13.67 9.88
CA ASP A 130 -10.54 12.76 10.85
C ASP A 130 -10.79 11.36 10.26
N GLU A 131 -11.07 11.29 8.96
CA GLU A 131 -11.57 10.07 8.33
C GLU A 131 -10.58 9.42 7.35
N GLY A 132 -9.53 10.11 6.94
CA GLY A 132 -8.58 9.65 5.93
C GLY A 132 -7.45 8.77 6.48
N LEU A 133 -6.75 8.15 5.54
CA LEU A 133 -5.66 7.20 5.73
C LEU A 133 -4.34 7.86 5.35
N ALA A 134 -3.29 7.64 6.15
CA ALA A 134 -1.93 8.05 5.84
C ALA A 134 -0.92 7.00 6.32
N PHE A 135 0.28 7.03 5.74
CA PHE A 135 1.40 6.15 6.07
C PHE A 135 2.64 6.96 6.45
N ASP A 136 3.25 6.57 7.56
CA ASP A 136 4.59 7.00 7.97
C ASP A 136 5.57 5.83 7.86
N PHE A 137 6.56 5.96 7.00
CA PHE A 137 7.69 5.03 6.90
C PHE A 137 8.91 5.64 7.57
N LEU A 138 9.13 5.24 8.82
CA LEU A 138 10.14 5.85 9.68
C LEU A 138 11.38 4.94 9.80
N SER A 139 12.55 5.52 9.64
CA SER A 139 13.86 4.88 9.88
C SER A 139 14.41 5.32 11.24
N GLU A 140 15.12 4.45 11.97
CA GLU A 140 15.69 4.79 13.28
C GLU A 140 16.63 6.01 13.26
N SER A 141 17.33 6.27 12.16
CA SER A 141 18.16 7.48 12.00
C SER A 141 17.37 8.80 11.97
N ALA A 142 16.04 8.72 11.78
CA ALA A 142 15.14 9.88 11.86
C ALA A 142 14.66 10.13 13.30
N SER A 143 14.79 9.14 14.19
CA SER A 143 14.59 9.29 15.62
C SER A 143 15.88 9.86 16.20
N SER A 144 15.77 11.01 16.85
CA SER A 144 16.91 11.60 17.55
C SER A 144 17.44 10.62 18.61
N VAL A 145 18.73 10.68 18.95
CA VAL A 145 19.50 9.72 19.79
C VAL A 145 18.90 9.48 21.21
N ASN A 146 17.76 10.10 21.56
CA ASN A 146 17.05 9.97 22.84
C ASN A 146 15.54 9.66 22.69
N GLU A 147 15.04 9.25 21.53
CA GLU A 147 13.63 8.88 21.35
C GLU A 147 13.39 7.37 21.42
N ASP A 148 12.18 7.00 21.85
CA ASP A 148 11.70 5.62 21.86
C ASP A 148 11.85 4.98 20.47
N PRO A 149 12.16 3.67 20.40
CA PRO A 149 12.32 2.98 19.12
C PRO A 149 11.04 3.10 18.29
N VAL A 150 11.19 3.29 16.97
CA VAL A 150 10.05 3.37 16.04
C VAL A 150 9.20 2.11 16.17
N ARG A 151 7.97 2.27 16.65
CA ARG A 151 6.98 1.19 16.76
C ARG A 151 6.05 1.23 15.56
N THR A 152 5.86 0.06 14.96
CA THR A 152 4.83 -0.16 13.95
C THR A 152 3.46 -0.21 14.61
N GLY A 153 2.46 0.39 13.98
CA GLY A 153 1.09 0.36 14.49
C GLY A 153 0.14 1.29 13.74
N HIS A 154 -1.08 1.38 14.26
CA HIS A 154 -2.16 2.24 13.78
C HIS A 154 -2.61 3.22 14.87
N LEU A 155 -2.85 4.47 14.47
CA LEU A 155 -3.50 5.48 15.32
C LEU A 155 -4.38 6.40 14.46
N ASN A 156 -5.71 6.32 14.62
CA ASN A 156 -6.70 7.20 13.97
C ASN A 156 -6.47 7.35 12.45
N GLY A 157 -6.22 6.25 11.74
CA GLY A 157 -5.94 6.24 10.30
C GLY A 157 -4.53 6.65 9.89
N LEU A 158 -3.63 6.91 10.84
CA LEU A 158 -2.20 6.95 10.56
C LEU A 158 -1.60 5.56 10.79
N ILE A 159 -1.00 4.99 9.76
CA ILE A 159 -0.30 3.71 9.80
C ILE A 159 1.20 4.00 9.84
N THR A 160 1.86 3.69 10.95
CA THR A 160 3.31 3.81 11.07
C THR A 160 3.96 2.45 10.85
N ILE A 161 4.94 2.36 9.97
CA ILE A 161 5.76 1.16 9.77
C ILE A 161 7.23 1.53 9.96
N ASN A 162 7.94 0.79 10.81
CA ASN A 162 9.39 0.90 10.88
C ASN A 162 10.02 0.33 9.59
N VAL A 163 10.85 1.13 8.92
CA VAL A 163 11.53 0.74 7.67
C VAL A 163 12.40 -0.51 7.85
N ALA A 164 12.93 -0.74 9.05
CA ALA A 164 13.67 -1.96 9.38
C ALA A 164 12.82 -3.24 9.25
N GLU A 165 11.48 -3.15 9.35
CA GLU A 165 10.59 -4.30 9.10
C GLU A 165 10.64 -4.79 7.64
N ALA A 166 11.16 -3.99 6.71
CA ALA A 166 11.33 -4.43 5.33
C ALA A 166 12.56 -5.32 5.13
N ASP A 167 13.51 -5.33 6.09
CA ASP A 167 14.64 -6.25 6.07
C ASP A 167 14.20 -7.67 6.43
N SER A 168 14.48 -8.62 5.53
CA SER A 168 14.18 -10.03 5.74
C SER A 168 14.94 -10.65 6.91
N VAL A 169 16.18 -10.19 7.19
CA VAL A 169 16.96 -10.73 8.31
C VAL A 169 16.38 -10.26 9.64
N HIS A 170 16.10 -8.96 9.75
CA HIS A 170 15.40 -8.40 10.90
C HIS A 170 14.01 -9.04 11.10
N ARG A 171 13.23 -9.25 10.04
CA ARG A 171 11.94 -9.96 10.13
C ARG A 171 12.09 -11.40 10.62
N GLU A 172 13.03 -12.17 10.09
CA GLU A 172 13.26 -13.55 10.55
C GLU A 172 13.71 -13.61 12.01
N TYR A 173 14.51 -12.63 12.46
CA TYR A 173 14.87 -12.48 13.87
C TYR A 173 13.65 -12.20 14.75
N MET A 174 12.83 -11.20 14.39
CA MET A 174 11.60 -10.87 15.12
C MET A 174 10.58 -12.00 15.10
N ARG A 175 10.45 -12.71 13.97
CA ARG A 175 9.60 -13.90 13.81
C ARG A 175 9.94 -14.98 14.84
N LYS A 176 11.24 -15.22 15.07
CA LYS A 176 11.70 -16.20 16.08
C LYS A 176 11.42 -15.74 17.51
N GLN A 177 11.48 -14.43 17.79
CA GLN A 177 11.22 -13.91 19.13
C GLN A 177 9.73 -13.84 19.49
N MET A 178 8.86 -13.56 18.52
CA MET A 178 7.42 -13.33 18.77
C MET A 178 6.51 -14.52 18.45
N ALA A 179 7.07 -15.67 18.02
CA ALA A 179 6.33 -16.89 17.67
C ALA A 179 5.20 -16.70 16.63
N GLU A 180 5.27 -15.64 15.81
CA GLU A 180 4.28 -15.36 14.77
C GLU A 180 4.66 -16.07 13.45
N PRO A 181 3.84 -17.00 12.92
CA PRO A 181 4.23 -17.82 11.77
C PRO A 181 4.28 -17.07 10.42
N TYR A 182 3.62 -15.91 10.29
CA TYR A 182 3.41 -15.23 9.00
C TYR A 182 3.58 -13.70 9.07
N ARG A 183 4.82 -13.23 9.25
CA ARG A 183 5.14 -11.80 9.24
C ARG A 183 5.54 -11.31 7.84
N THR A 184 4.56 -11.16 6.92
CA THR A 184 4.80 -10.51 5.61
C THR A 184 4.44 -9.03 5.68
N LEU A 185 5.15 -8.17 4.94
CA LEU A 185 4.85 -6.72 4.91
C LEU A 185 3.40 -6.43 4.55
N ILE A 186 2.86 -7.12 3.53
CA ILE A 186 1.45 -6.98 3.15
C ILE A 186 0.49 -7.47 4.24
N GLY A 187 0.90 -8.49 5.03
CA GLY A 187 0.14 -8.97 6.18
C GLY A 187 0.01 -7.90 7.26
N HIS A 188 1.10 -7.21 7.59
CA HIS A 188 1.05 -6.07 8.52
C HIS A 188 0.18 -4.95 8.02
N PHE A 189 0.39 -4.53 6.78
CA PHE A 189 -0.42 -3.49 6.19
C PHE A 189 -1.92 -3.82 6.30
N ARG A 190 -2.30 -5.08 6.07
CA ARG A 190 -3.68 -5.54 6.22
C ARG A 190 -4.16 -5.54 7.66
N HIS A 191 -3.31 -5.90 8.63
CA HIS A 191 -3.65 -5.83 10.04
C HIS A 191 -3.92 -4.38 10.46
N GLU A 192 -2.96 -3.49 10.23
CA GLU A 192 -3.07 -2.09 10.66
C GLU A 192 -4.20 -1.35 9.94
N VAL A 193 -4.35 -1.54 8.63
CA VAL A 193 -5.47 -0.96 7.87
C VAL A 193 -6.80 -1.63 8.21
N GLY A 194 -6.77 -2.85 8.73
CA GLY A 194 -7.93 -3.53 9.30
C GLY A 194 -8.53 -2.72 10.46
N HIS A 195 -7.70 -2.22 11.38
CA HIS A 195 -8.15 -1.35 12.48
C HIS A 195 -8.79 -0.05 11.96
N TYR A 196 -8.18 0.57 10.96
CA TYR A 196 -8.73 1.76 10.31
C TYR A 196 -10.15 1.54 9.74
N TYR A 197 -10.36 0.42 9.02
CA TYR A 197 -11.68 0.12 8.47
C TYR A 197 -12.66 -0.42 9.51
N TRP A 198 -12.19 -1.09 10.55
CA TRP A 198 -13.02 -1.52 11.67
C TRP A 198 -13.77 -0.33 12.28
N GLU A 199 -13.07 0.78 12.52
CA GLU A 199 -13.68 1.99 13.06
C GLU A 199 -14.82 2.52 12.18
N ARG A 200 -14.61 2.52 10.87
CA ARG A 200 -15.51 3.12 9.86
C ARG A 200 -16.68 2.23 9.47
N LEU A 201 -16.46 0.93 9.46
CA LEU A 201 -17.42 -0.06 8.98
C LEU A 201 -18.16 -0.76 10.11
N VAL A 202 -17.59 -0.80 11.32
CA VAL A 202 -18.15 -1.58 12.43
C VAL A 202 -18.30 -0.76 13.72
N SER A 203 -17.21 -0.31 14.36
CA SER A 203 -17.31 0.23 15.73
C SER A 203 -18.20 1.46 15.84
N ASN A 204 -18.15 2.36 14.86
CA ASN A 204 -18.95 3.59 14.85
C ASN A 204 -20.36 3.38 14.27
N ARG A 205 -20.76 2.13 13.99
CA ARG A 205 -22.06 1.76 13.44
C ARG A 205 -22.78 0.80 14.40
N PRO A 206 -23.68 1.29 15.28
CA PRO A 206 -24.28 0.48 16.34
C PRO A 206 -24.89 -0.84 15.87
N GLN A 207 -25.58 -0.85 14.73
CA GLN A 207 -26.19 -2.04 14.18
C GLN A 207 -25.16 -3.07 13.69
N GLU A 208 -24.08 -2.62 13.03
CA GLU A 208 -23.02 -3.52 12.56
C GLU A 208 -22.17 -4.04 13.72
N LEU A 209 -21.92 -3.20 14.73
CA LEU A 209 -21.25 -3.63 15.95
C LEU A 209 -22.05 -4.69 16.70
N GLU A 210 -23.36 -4.54 16.83
CA GLU A 210 -24.22 -5.55 17.43
C GLU A 210 -24.20 -6.86 16.63
N ARG A 211 -24.27 -6.79 15.30
CA ARG A 211 -24.12 -7.97 14.43
C ARG A 211 -22.77 -8.64 14.62
N PHE A 212 -21.68 -7.88 14.67
CA PHE A 212 -20.36 -8.43 14.95
C PHE A 212 -20.35 -9.20 16.28
N ARG A 213 -20.84 -8.59 17.36
CA ARG A 213 -20.83 -9.23 18.68
C ARG A 213 -21.61 -10.54 18.72
N ASN A 214 -22.71 -10.61 17.97
CA ASN A 214 -23.51 -11.83 17.86
C ASN A 214 -22.79 -12.98 17.14
N TYR A 215 -21.88 -12.69 16.20
CA TYR A 215 -21.15 -13.72 15.44
C TYR A 215 -19.76 -14.03 16.00
N PHE A 216 -19.06 -13.03 16.53
CA PHE A 216 -17.65 -13.10 16.90
C PHE A 216 -17.38 -12.97 18.41
N GLY A 217 -18.41 -12.64 19.19
CA GLY A 217 -18.28 -12.37 20.62
C GLY A 217 -18.06 -10.90 20.94
N ASP A 218 -18.15 -10.55 22.23
CA ASP A 218 -17.99 -9.18 22.72
C ASP A 218 -16.51 -8.78 22.74
N GLU A 219 -16.15 -7.81 21.91
CA GLU A 219 -14.77 -7.31 21.78
C GLU A 219 -14.26 -6.60 23.03
N ARG A 220 -15.14 -6.31 24.00
CA ARG A 220 -14.80 -5.70 25.29
C ARG A 220 -14.35 -6.70 26.34
N ALA A 221 -14.49 -8.01 26.08
CA ALA A 221 -13.99 -9.04 26.97
C ALA A 221 -12.47 -8.91 27.13
N ASP A 222 -11.95 -9.16 28.34
CA ASP A 222 -10.53 -9.04 28.61
C ASP A 222 -9.74 -10.06 27.77
N TYR A 223 -8.80 -9.55 26.96
CA TYR A 223 -7.99 -10.37 26.07
C TYR A 223 -7.14 -11.40 26.82
N GLY A 224 -6.67 -11.06 28.01
CA GLY A 224 -5.90 -11.95 28.88
C GLY A 224 -6.75 -13.06 29.49
N GLU A 225 -8.02 -12.81 29.80
CA GLU A 225 -8.97 -13.84 30.24
C GLU A 225 -9.39 -14.75 29.06
N ALA A 226 -9.58 -14.20 27.87
CA ALA A 226 -9.95 -14.96 26.67
C ALA A 226 -8.89 -15.97 26.22
N LEU A 227 -7.61 -15.75 26.54
CA LEU A 227 -6.50 -16.66 26.23
C LEU A 227 -6.36 -17.84 27.21
N GLN A 228 -7.10 -17.84 28.33
CA GLN A 228 -7.05 -18.92 29.33
C GLN A 228 -7.99 -20.09 29.03
N HIS A 229 -8.71 -20.05 27.90
CA HIS A 229 -9.68 -21.06 27.47
C HIS A 229 -9.37 -21.63 26.09
#